data_AF-A0A8S1EA28-F1
#
_entry.id   AF-A0A8S1EA28-F1
#
_cell.length_a   1.000
_cell.length_b   1.000
_cell.length_c   1.000
_cell.angle_alpha   90.00
_cell.angle_beta   90.00
_cell.angle_gamma   90.00
#
_symmetry.space_group_name_H-M   'P 1'
#
loop_
_entity.id
_entity.type
_entity.pdbx_description
1 polymer ?
#
loop_
_entity_poly.entity_id
_entity_poly.type
_entity_poly.pdbx_seq_one_letter_code
_entity_poly.pdbx_strand_id
1 'polypeptide(L)'
;MDILRRLAFICSPFVGDSYMNTGDCIFVIVLTILVIIGISLNLALLYMIVFKSPPTLTPYRIFLANTTISQLLLSITSFIGQPRVLATPTHTIVIYLGPVQYLGEWLSYMVYLSSLHFSLNSFISLMLSMIYRYNSVKHRKFSSPQCYCICLAGYSYCLILLLSCAQIEVSRDEIINEPIVGNIVPDYRQYNMINLLIFISLITIGLIPIYVALTIQSIFPIASVFPSVFLYGLSQAKIIETGLYSYFIVPCITICTIVDPVVTAICVIPYRRFILKIC
;
A
#
# COMPACT_ATOMS: atom_id res chain seq x y z
N MET A 1 -21.72 -21.57 5.97
CA MET A 1 -20.97 -21.11 4.77
C MET A 1 -21.77 -20.13 3.93
N ASP A 2 -23.06 -20.37 3.69
CA ASP A 2 -23.87 -19.51 2.81
C ASP A 2 -23.99 -18.05 3.26
N ILE A 3 -24.02 -17.79 4.57
CA ILE A 3 -24.06 -16.41 5.11
C ILE A 3 -22.79 -15.64 4.77
N LEU A 4 -21.61 -16.26 4.94
CA LEU A 4 -20.33 -15.62 4.63
C LEU A 4 -20.20 -15.33 3.13
N ARG A 5 -20.65 -16.25 2.27
CA ARG A 5 -20.69 -16.04 0.81
C ARG A 5 -21.63 -14.91 0.44
N ARG A 6 -22.83 -14.84 1.03
CA ARG A 6 -23.77 -13.73 0.82
C ARG A 6 -23.19 -12.39 1.28
N LEU A 7 -22.50 -12.34 2.41
CA LEU A 7 -21.84 -11.12 2.89
C LEU A 7 -20.69 -10.70 1.96
N ALA A 8 -19.86 -11.65 1.51
CA ALA A 8 -18.80 -11.38 0.55
C ALA A 8 -19.36 -10.85 -0.78
N PHE A 9 -20.47 -11.42 -1.25
CA PHE A 9 -21.20 -10.95 -2.44
C PHE A 9 -21.75 -9.53 -2.25
N ILE A 10 -22.28 -9.16 -1.08
CA ILE A 10 -22.70 -7.78 -0.81
C ILE A 10 -21.49 -6.82 -0.83
N CYS A 11 -20.37 -7.23 -0.23
CA CYS A 11 -19.16 -6.43 -0.16
C CYS A 11 -18.41 -6.34 -1.51
N SER A 12 -18.59 -7.33 -2.38
CA SER A 12 -17.98 -7.43 -3.71
C SER A 12 -18.91 -8.24 -4.62
N PRO A 13 -19.92 -7.62 -5.26
CA PRO A 13 -20.93 -8.32 -6.06
C PRO A 13 -20.37 -8.91 -7.36
N PHE A 14 -19.10 -8.63 -7.63
CA PHE A 14 -18.31 -9.09 -8.75
C PHE A 14 -17.48 -10.33 -8.37
N VAL A 15 -17.89 -11.10 -7.37
CA VAL A 15 -17.22 -12.32 -6.98
C VAL A 15 -18.09 -13.49 -7.42
N GLY A 16 -17.59 -14.31 -8.34
CA GLY A 16 -18.28 -15.53 -8.79
C GLY A 16 -18.34 -16.58 -7.67
N ASP A 17 -19.53 -17.11 -7.40
CA ASP A 17 -19.79 -18.05 -6.30
C ASP A 17 -19.04 -19.40 -6.39
N SER A 18 -18.51 -19.75 -7.56
CA SER A 18 -18.06 -21.11 -7.85
C SER A 18 -16.64 -21.48 -7.37
N TYR A 19 -15.78 -20.51 -7.01
CA TYR A 19 -14.35 -20.78 -6.76
C TYR A 19 -13.77 -20.21 -5.44
N MET A 20 -14.57 -19.52 -4.64
CA MET A 20 -14.08 -18.96 -3.38
C MET A 20 -14.11 -19.96 -2.22
N ASN A 21 -12.95 -20.15 -1.59
CA ASN A 21 -12.87 -20.83 -0.30
C ASN A 21 -13.29 -19.88 0.84
N THR A 22 -13.48 -20.42 2.05
CA THR A 22 -13.89 -19.63 3.22
C THR A 22 -12.92 -18.49 3.56
N GLY A 23 -11.60 -18.73 3.38
CA GLY A 23 -10.57 -17.72 3.63
C GLY A 23 -10.65 -16.55 2.66
N ASP A 24 -10.93 -16.82 1.38
CA ASP A 24 -11.09 -15.78 0.35
C ASP A 24 -12.32 -14.91 0.64
N CYS A 25 -13.43 -15.50 1.11
CA CYS A 25 -14.60 -14.74 1.55
C CYS A 25 -14.28 -13.80 2.73
N ILE A 26 -13.59 -14.31 3.76
CA ILE A 26 -13.20 -13.51 4.94
C ILE A 26 -12.26 -12.39 4.51
N PHE A 27 -11.28 -12.69 3.67
CA PHE A 27 -10.33 -11.72 3.13
C PHE A 27 -11.02 -10.58 2.40
N VAL A 28 -11.95 -10.89 1.48
CA VAL A 28 -12.68 -9.87 0.73
C VAL A 28 -13.53 -8.99 1.65
N ILE A 29 -14.25 -9.57 2.61
CA ILE A 29 -15.04 -8.81 3.58
C ILE A 29 -14.14 -7.86 4.38
N VAL A 30 -13.07 -8.38 4.97
CA VAL A 30 -12.14 -7.60 5.80
C VAL A 30 -11.49 -6.49 4.98
N LEU A 31 -10.97 -6.81 3.80
CA LEU A 31 -10.30 -5.84 2.94
C LEU A 31 -11.26 -4.75 2.47
N THR A 32 -12.49 -5.10 2.06
CA THR A 32 -13.51 -4.11 1.68
C THR A 32 -13.84 -3.17 2.83
N ILE A 33 -14.02 -3.68 4.05
CA ILE A 33 -14.28 -2.84 5.23
C ILE A 33 -13.10 -1.88 5.47
N LEU A 34 -11.87 -2.39 5.49
CA LEU A 34 -10.67 -1.58 5.70
C LEU A 34 -10.53 -0.49 4.64
N VAL A 35 -10.76 -0.82 3.37
CA VAL A 35 -10.67 0.12 2.27
C VAL A 35 -11.76 1.19 2.33
N ILE A 36 -13.01 0.84 2.66
CA ILE A 36 -14.10 1.82 2.80
C ILE A 36 -13.78 2.83 3.92
N ILE A 37 -13.28 2.34 5.05
CA ILE A 37 -12.81 3.19 6.16
C ILE A 37 -11.65 4.07 5.69
N GLY A 38 -10.66 3.49 5.02
CA GLY A 38 -9.49 4.20 4.49
C GLY A 38 -9.86 5.32 3.51
N ILE A 39 -10.77 5.05 2.56
CA ILE A 39 -11.29 6.05 1.63
C ILE A 39 -11.99 7.18 2.39
N SER A 40 -12.88 6.84 3.32
CA SER A 40 -13.66 7.83 4.07
C SER A 40 -12.76 8.77 4.89
N LEU A 41 -11.78 8.20 5.60
CA LEU A 41 -10.84 8.96 6.42
C LEU A 41 -9.88 9.81 5.59
N ASN A 42 -9.38 9.29 4.46
CA ASN A 42 -8.51 10.07 3.56
C ASN A 42 -9.26 11.20 2.87
N LEU A 43 -10.53 11.02 2.49
CA LEU A 43 -11.36 12.11 1.97
C LEU A 43 -11.58 13.19 3.03
N ALA A 44 -11.89 12.80 4.27
CA ALA A 44 -12.03 13.75 5.38
C ALA A 44 -10.71 14.50 5.66
N LEU A 45 -9.58 13.81 5.66
CA LEU A 45 -8.26 14.44 5.82
C LEU A 45 -7.95 15.39 4.66
N LEU A 46 -8.19 14.97 3.42
CA LEU A 46 -7.96 15.80 2.24
C LEU A 46 -8.79 17.09 2.31
N TYR A 47 -10.05 17.00 2.73
CA TYR A 47 -10.89 18.16 3.00
C TYR A 47 -10.25 19.11 4.03
N MET A 48 -9.76 18.59 5.17
CA MET A 48 -9.08 19.42 6.17
C MET A 48 -7.79 20.06 5.63
N ILE A 49 -7.00 19.30 4.85
CA ILE A 49 -5.78 19.80 4.23
C ILE A 49 -6.10 20.97 3.29
N VAL A 50 -7.12 20.86 2.45
CA VAL A 50 -7.48 21.90 1.47
C VAL A 50 -8.11 23.12 2.15
N PHE A 51 -9.09 22.92 3.03
CA PHE A 51 -9.97 24.00 3.50
C PHE A 51 -9.66 24.53 4.91
N LYS A 52 -8.95 23.78 5.76
CA LYS A 52 -8.77 24.13 7.19
C LYS A 52 -7.33 24.41 7.59
N SER A 53 -6.38 24.21 6.68
CA SER A 53 -4.97 24.41 6.99
C SER A 53 -4.54 25.87 6.94
N PRO A 54 -3.80 26.37 7.95
CA PRO A 54 -3.30 27.74 7.96
C PRO A 54 -2.17 27.97 6.93
N PRO A 55 -1.97 29.23 6.46
CA PRO A 55 -0.90 29.58 5.51
C PRO A 55 0.53 29.30 6.04
N THR A 56 0.72 29.25 7.35
CA THR A 56 2.03 28.95 7.97
C THR A 56 2.47 27.50 7.79
N LEU A 57 1.56 26.58 7.43
CA LEU A 57 1.85 25.17 7.16
C LEU A 57 1.97 24.85 5.65
N THR A 58 2.00 25.87 4.78
CA THR A 58 1.90 25.68 3.32
C THR A 58 2.85 24.62 2.74
N PRO A 59 4.15 24.59 3.08
CA PRO A 59 5.04 23.56 2.52
C PRO A 59 4.78 22.16 3.11
N TYR A 60 4.39 22.06 4.39
CA TYR A 60 4.05 20.79 5.03
C TYR A 60 2.74 20.18 4.48
N ARG A 61 1.77 21.03 4.13
CA ARG A 61 0.51 20.61 3.48
C ARG A 61 0.74 19.88 2.16
N ILE A 62 1.80 20.22 1.42
CA ILE A 62 2.12 19.58 0.13
C ILE A 62 2.46 18.10 0.38
N PHE A 63 3.31 17.80 1.36
CA PHE A 63 3.64 16.43 1.74
C PHE A 63 2.44 15.66 2.28
N LEU A 64 1.61 16.31 3.10
CA LEU A 64 0.37 15.69 3.59
C LEU A 64 -0.58 15.38 2.43
N ALA A 65 -0.81 16.33 1.52
CA ALA A 65 -1.69 16.14 0.36
C ALA A 65 -1.20 15.00 -0.54
N ASN A 66 0.10 14.97 -0.87
CA ASN A 66 0.68 13.90 -1.69
C ASN A 66 0.48 12.51 -1.05
N THR A 67 0.69 12.42 0.27
CA THR A 67 0.48 11.19 1.03
C THR A 67 -0.99 10.77 1.01
N THR A 68 -1.90 11.68 1.37
CA THR A 68 -3.35 11.40 1.42
C THR A 68 -3.92 11.02 0.05
N ILE A 69 -3.49 11.68 -1.03
CA ILE A 69 -3.90 11.32 -2.39
C ILE A 69 -3.37 9.93 -2.75
N SER A 70 -2.12 9.62 -2.43
CA SER A 70 -1.55 8.30 -2.69
C SER A 70 -2.29 7.20 -1.93
N GLN A 71 -2.63 7.43 -0.66
CA GLN A 71 -3.39 6.46 0.16
C GLN A 71 -4.83 6.30 -0.32
N LEU A 72 -5.45 7.37 -0.83
CA LEU A 72 -6.77 7.29 -1.45
C LEU A 72 -6.72 6.42 -2.72
N LEU A 73 -5.74 6.67 -3.59
CA LEU A 73 -5.53 5.89 -4.81
C LEU A 73 -5.17 4.44 -4.51
N LEU A 74 -4.32 4.18 -3.50
CA LEU A 74 -4.03 2.84 -2.98
C LEU A 74 -5.29 2.11 -2.52
N SER A 75 -6.16 2.81 -1.78
CA SER A 75 -7.41 2.22 -1.31
C SER A 75 -8.32 1.86 -2.49
N ILE A 76 -8.45 2.75 -3.47
CA ILE A 76 -9.25 2.51 -4.69
C ILE A 76 -8.71 1.32 -5.49
N THR A 77 -7.40 1.26 -5.76
CA THR A 77 -6.81 0.14 -6.51
C THR A 77 -6.87 -1.17 -5.73
N SER A 78 -6.75 -1.13 -4.39
CA SER A 78 -6.95 -2.29 -3.52
C SER A 78 -8.39 -2.80 -3.54
N PHE A 79 -9.39 -1.92 -3.61
CA PHE A 79 -10.80 -2.30 -3.77
C PHE A 79 -11.06 -2.95 -5.14
N ILE A 80 -10.53 -2.35 -6.21
CA ILE A 80 -10.73 -2.83 -7.57
C ILE A 80 -10.01 -4.18 -7.79
N GLY A 81 -8.81 -4.33 -7.23
CA GLY A 81 -7.99 -5.52 -7.42
C GLY A 81 -8.28 -6.67 -6.45
N GLN A 82 -8.55 -6.34 -5.17
CA GLN A 82 -8.50 -7.27 -4.03
C GLN A 82 -7.40 -8.33 -4.17
N PRO A 83 -6.13 -7.93 -4.35
CA PRO A 83 -5.06 -8.86 -4.69
C PRO A 83 -4.69 -9.72 -3.48
N ARG A 84 -4.73 -11.03 -3.63
CA ARG A 84 -4.17 -11.99 -2.67
C ARG A 84 -2.80 -12.43 -3.18
N VAL A 85 -1.76 -12.18 -2.38
CA VAL A 85 -0.36 -12.39 -2.79
C VAL A 85 0.19 -13.66 -2.13
N LEU A 86 0.50 -14.66 -2.94
CA LEU A 86 1.16 -15.90 -2.53
C LEU A 86 2.64 -15.81 -2.90
N ALA A 87 3.49 -15.70 -1.90
CA ALA A 87 4.94 -15.62 -2.10
C ALA A 87 5.56 -17.01 -1.97
N THR A 88 6.00 -17.59 -3.09
CA THR A 88 6.83 -18.80 -3.07
C THR A 88 8.29 -18.43 -3.31
N PRO A 89 9.27 -19.27 -2.91
CA PRO A 89 10.70 -18.97 -3.03
C PRO A 89 11.19 -18.68 -4.45
N THR A 90 10.43 -19.11 -5.46
CA THR A 90 10.80 -19.01 -6.87
C THR A 90 9.91 -18.05 -7.64
N HIS A 91 8.67 -17.81 -7.20
CA HIS A 91 7.73 -16.95 -7.91
C HIS A 91 6.71 -16.32 -6.95
N THR A 92 6.01 -15.28 -7.43
CA THR A 92 4.88 -14.69 -6.70
C THR A 92 3.62 -14.87 -7.51
N ILE A 93 2.62 -15.48 -6.91
CA ILE A 93 1.29 -15.64 -7.53
C ILE A 93 0.38 -14.56 -6.94
N VAL A 94 -0.29 -13.81 -7.81
CA VAL A 94 -1.29 -12.82 -7.41
C VAL A 94 -2.66 -13.30 -7.88
N ILE A 95 -3.55 -13.58 -6.94
CA ILE A 95 -4.93 -13.96 -7.22
C ILE A 95 -5.79 -12.71 -7.07
N TYR A 96 -6.51 -12.34 -8.12
CA TYR A 96 -7.38 -11.18 -8.14
C TYR A 96 -8.79 -11.59 -7.73
N LEU A 97 -9.27 -11.10 -6.59
CA LEU A 97 -10.61 -11.40 -6.09
C LEU A 97 -11.61 -10.26 -6.33
N GLY A 98 -11.12 -9.12 -6.83
CA GLY A 98 -11.94 -7.93 -7.06
C GLY A 98 -12.53 -7.87 -8.48
N PRO A 99 -13.29 -6.81 -8.78
CA PRO A 99 -13.93 -6.60 -10.09
C PRO A 99 -12.96 -6.64 -11.29
N VAL A 100 -11.67 -6.35 -11.07
CA VAL A 100 -10.68 -6.29 -12.15
C VAL A 100 -10.52 -7.62 -12.89
N GLN A 101 -10.85 -8.76 -12.27
CA GLN A 101 -10.73 -10.07 -12.89
C GLN A 101 -11.50 -10.19 -14.22
N TYR A 102 -12.59 -9.43 -14.39
CA TYR A 102 -13.39 -9.42 -15.63
C TYR A 102 -12.86 -8.49 -16.71
N LEU A 103 -11.93 -7.60 -16.37
CA LEU A 103 -11.47 -6.52 -17.28
C LEU A 103 -10.24 -6.90 -18.10
N GLY A 104 -9.71 -8.11 -17.92
CA GLY A 104 -8.54 -8.60 -18.63
C GLY A 104 -7.33 -8.79 -17.73
N GLU A 105 -6.39 -9.60 -18.20
CA GLU A 105 -5.16 -9.98 -17.50
C GLU A 105 -4.24 -8.80 -17.29
N TRP A 106 -4.01 -8.08 -18.38
CA TRP A 106 -3.17 -6.91 -18.40
C TRP A 106 -3.70 -5.84 -17.45
N LEU A 107 -5.02 -5.58 -17.44
CA LEU A 107 -5.59 -4.59 -16.53
C LEU A 107 -5.52 -5.05 -15.07
N SER A 108 -5.76 -6.34 -14.79
CA SER A 108 -5.58 -6.92 -13.45
C SER A 108 -4.16 -6.69 -12.94
N TYR A 109 -3.18 -7.01 -13.78
CA TYR A 109 -1.77 -6.79 -13.50
C TYR A 109 -1.43 -5.31 -13.27
N MET A 110 -1.92 -4.42 -14.14
CA MET A 110 -1.68 -2.97 -14.02
C MET A 110 -2.32 -2.36 -12.77
N VAL A 111 -3.50 -2.85 -12.35
CA VAL A 111 -4.13 -2.42 -11.09
C VAL A 111 -3.29 -2.84 -9.90
N TYR A 112 -2.74 -4.06 -9.90
CA TYR A 112 -1.83 -4.50 -8.85
C TYR A 112 -0.52 -3.70 -8.82
N LEU A 113 0.13 -3.48 -9.97
CA LEU A 113 1.30 -2.62 -10.06
C LEU A 113 1.02 -1.20 -9.56
N SER A 114 -0.14 -0.65 -9.91
CA SER A 114 -0.57 0.68 -9.45
C SER A 114 -0.75 0.70 -7.93
N SER A 115 -1.33 -0.36 -7.34
CA SER A 115 -1.42 -0.51 -5.88
C SER A 115 -0.04 -0.50 -5.22
N LEU A 116 0.93 -1.25 -5.75
CA LEU A 116 2.30 -1.25 -5.24
C LEU A 116 2.96 0.13 -5.36
N HIS A 117 2.78 0.80 -6.50
CA HIS A 117 3.28 2.15 -6.74
C HIS A 117 2.73 3.16 -5.73
N PHE A 118 1.42 3.19 -5.50
CA PHE A 118 0.82 4.11 -4.55
C PHE A 118 1.20 3.81 -3.10
N SER A 119 1.36 2.53 -2.74
CA SER A 119 1.89 2.13 -1.44
C SER A 119 3.32 2.65 -1.23
N LEU A 120 4.21 2.44 -2.20
CA LEU A 120 5.59 2.91 -2.12
C LEU A 120 5.68 4.44 -2.12
N ASN A 121 4.90 5.12 -2.96
CA ASN A 121 4.87 6.58 -3.01
C ASN A 121 4.34 7.17 -1.70
N SER A 122 3.31 6.57 -1.10
CA SER A 122 2.84 6.97 0.23
C SER A 122 3.93 6.82 1.29
N PHE A 123 4.67 5.70 1.26
CA PHE A 123 5.77 5.45 2.20
C PHE A 123 6.90 6.49 2.05
N ILE A 124 7.36 6.73 0.82
CA ILE A 124 8.38 7.75 0.53
C ILE A 124 7.89 9.15 0.91
N SER A 125 6.64 9.48 0.62
CA SER A 125 6.04 10.77 0.98
C SER A 125 6.01 10.99 2.49
N LEU A 126 5.66 9.96 3.27
CA LEU A 126 5.73 10.00 4.74
C LEU A 126 7.16 10.22 5.23
N MET A 127 8.14 9.52 4.67
CA MET A 127 9.56 9.71 4.98
C MET A 127 10.03 11.14 4.70
N LEU A 128 9.70 11.67 3.52
CA LEU A 128 10.05 13.03 3.12
C LEU A 128 9.40 14.06 4.05
N SER A 129 8.17 13.81 4.53
CA SER A 129 7.52 14.66 5.53
C SER A 129 8.27 14.71 6.87
N MET A 130 8.93 13.62 7.28
CA MET A 130 9.73 13.55 8.50
C MET A 130 11.07 14.26 8.33
N ILE A 131 11.72 14.04 7.18
CA ILE A 131 12.96 14.75 6.82
C ILE A 131 12.71 16.26 6.77
N TYR A 132 11.58 16.69 6.19
CA TYR A 132 11.14 18.08 6.20
C TYR A 132 10.99 18.61 7.63
N ARG A 133 10.29 17.89 8.51
CA ARG A 133 10.09 18.29 9.91
C ARG A 133 11.41 18.43 10.66
N TYR A 134 12.31 17.46 10.52
CA TYR A 134 13.64 17.49 11.13
C TYR A 134 14.44 18.71 10.67
N ASN A 135 14.50 18.93 9.35
CA ASN A 135 15.21 20.07 8.79
C ASN A 135 14.57 21.41 9.16
N SER A 136 13.25 21.48 9.28
CA SER A 136 12.57 22.71 9.72
C SER A 136 12.83 23.07 11.18
N VAL A 137 13.17 22.09 12.03
CA VAL A 137 13.52 22.32 13.45
C VAL A 137 15.00 22.65 13.60
N LYS A 138 15.89 21.94 12.89
CA LYS A 138 17.35 22.07 13.04
C LYS A 138 17.98 23.12 12.12
N HIS A 139 17.37 23.37 10.97
CA HIS A 139 17.92 24.16 9.87
C HIS A 139 16.87 25.11 9.29
N ARG A 140 17.01 25.49 8.00
CA ARG A 140 16.08 26.39 7.30
C ARG A 140 14.83 25.65 6.81
N LYS A 141 13.71 26.37 6.79
CA LYS A 141 12.45 25.89 6.20
C LYS A 141 12.60 25.78 4.68
N PHE A 142 12.17 24.67 4.09
CA PHE A 142 12.05 24.56 2.63
C PHE A 142 10.91 25.45 2.10
N SER A 143 11.10 26.02 0.92
CA SER A 143 10.07 26.75 0.20
C SER A 143 9.07 25.80 -0.46
N SER A 144 7.85 26.28 -0.73
CA SER A 144 6.82 25.46 -1.39
C SER A 144 7.25 24.86 -2.75
N PRO A 145 7.94 25.60 -3.64
CA PRO A 145 8.47 25.02 -4.88
C PRO A 145 9.42 23.84 -4.65
N GLN A 146 10.30 23.95 -3.64
CA GLN A 146 11.21 22.86 -3.28
C GLN A 146 10.44 21.62 -2.82
N CYS A 147 9.38 21.80 -2.02
CA CYS A 147 8.53 20.70 -1.58
C CYS A 147 7.83 20.00 -2.76
N TYR A 148 7.34 20.74 -3.76
CA TYR A 148 6.79 20.15 -4.99
C TYR A 148 7.85 19.35 -5.76
N CYS A 149 9.05 19.89 -5.96
CA CYS A 149 10.14 19.18 -6.63
C CYS A 149 10.53 17.88 -5.91
N ILE A 150 10.59 17.93 -4.57
CA ILE A 150 10.90 16.74 -3.75
C ILE A 150 9.79 15.68 -3.87
N CYS A 151 8.51 16.07 -3.83
CA CYS A 151 7.39 15.14 -4.03
C CYS A 151 7.40 14.53 -5.43
N LEU A 152 7.65 15.34 -6.47
CA LEU A 152 7.76 14.87 -7.85
C LEU A 152 8.93 13.90 -8.03
N ALA A 153 10.08 14.18 -7.42
CA ALA A 153 11.23 13.26 -7.46
C ALA A 153 10.90 11.91 -6.81
N GLY A 154 10.23 11.92 -5.64
CA GLY A 154 9.78 10.70 -4.97
C GLY A 154 8.77 9.90 -5.80
N TYR A 155 7.82 10.59 -6.43
CA TYR A 155 6.83 9.98 -7.32
C TYR A 155 7.49 9.37 -8.57
N SER A 156 8.38 10.11 -9.22
CA SER A 156 9.12 9.66 -10.40
C SER A 156 9.94 8.40 -10.13
N TYR A 157 10.58 8.29 -8.96
CA TYR A 157 11.27 7.08 -8.55
C TYR A 157 10.33 5.87 -8.51
N CYS A 158 9.16 6.02 -7.88
CA CYS A 158 8.15 4.96 -7.83
C CYS A 158 7.58 4.63 -9.22
N LEU A 159 7.48 5.63 -10.10
CA LEU A 159 6.95 5.46 -11.46
C LEU A 159 7.93 4.69 -12.34
N ILE A 160 9.24 4.97 -12.25
CA ILE A 160 10.28 4.24 -12.98
C ILE A 160 10.26 2.75 -12.60
N LEU A 161 10.10 2.44 -11.31
CA LEU A 161 9.94 1.05 -10.85
C LEU A 161 8.70 0.39 -11.48
N LEU A 162 7.56 1.09 -11.52
CA LEU A 162 6.35 0.57 -12.18
C LEU A 162 6.58 0.32 -13.68
N LEU A 163 7.20 1.27 -14.39
CA LEU A 163 7.47 1.14 -15.82
C LEU A 163 8.43 -0.02 -16.12
N SER A 164 9.38 -0.29 -15.23
CA SER A 164 10.30 -1.43 -15.39
C SER A 164 9.61 -2.79 -15.35
N CYS A 165 8.45 -2.87 -14.68
CA CYS A 165 7.65 -4.09 -14.58
C CYS A 165 6.47 -4.12 -15.56
N ALA A 166 6.20 -3.04 -16.30
CA ALA A 166 4.99 -2.89 -17.10
C ALA A 166 4.93 -3.80 -18.34
N GLN A 167 6.08 -4.25 -18.85
CA GLN A 167 6.18 -5.06 -20.07
C GLN A 167 6.36 -6.56 -19.80
N ILE A 168 6.08 -7.03 -18.58
CA ILE A 168 6.09 -8.46 -18.27
C ILE A 168 4.92 -9.13 -18.98
N GLU A 169 5.18 -10.27 -19.63
CA GLU A 169 4.17 -11.09 -20.29
C GLU A 169 3.21 -11.69 -19.25
N VAL A 170 1.91 -11.54 -19.46
CA VAL A 170 0.85 -12.01 -18.55
C VAL A 170 -0.01 -13.01 -19.31
N SER A 171 -0.31 -14.15 -18.68
CA SER A 171 -1.18 -15.21 -19.24
C SER A 171 -2.14 -15.76 -18.17
N ARG A 172 -3.42 -15.99 -18.52
CA ARG A 172 -4.39 -16.79 -17.71
C ARG A 172 -4.29 -18.28 -17.95
N ASP A 173 -3.64 -18.72 -19.01
CA ASP A 173 -3.71 -20.12 -19.44
C ASP A 173 -3.03 -21.03 -18.43
N GLU A 174 -3.80 -21.95 -17.85
CA GLU A 174 -3.29 -22.92 -16.87
C GLU A 174 -2.15 -23.75 -17.47
N ILE A 175 -2.22 -24.09 -18.76
CA ILE A 175 -1.21 -24.89 -19.47
C ILE A 175 0.15 -24.16 -19.54
N ILE A 176 0.13 -22.83 -19.66
CA ILE A 176 1.34 -22.00 -19.70
C ILE A 176 1.87 -21.80 -18.27
N ASN A 177 0.96 -21.65 -17.30
CA ASN A 177 1.31 -21.35 -15.91
C ASN A 177 1.68 -22.59 -15.08
N GLU A 178 1.17 -23.77 -15.40
CA GLU A 178 1.46 -25.04 -14.70
C GLU A 178 2.96 -25.38 -14.65
N PRO A 179 3.74 -25.31 -15.75
CA PRO A 179 5.19 -25.55 -15.68
C PRO A 179 5.95 -24.48 -14.90
N ILE A 180 5.45 -23.24 -14.87
CA ILE A 180 5.99 -22.13 -14.04
C ILE A 180 5.76 -22.43 -12.55
N VAL A 181 4.53 -22.78 -12.17
CA VAL A 181 4.17 -23.14 -10.79
C VAL A 181 4.90 -24.42 -10.35
N GLY A 182 5.11 -25.36 -11.27
CA GLY A 182 5.84 -26.60 -11.06
C GLY A 182 7.37 -26.46 -10.92
N ASN A 183 7.94 -25.25 -11.07
CA ASN A 183 9.39 -25.00 -11.10
C ASN A 183 10.15 -25.73 -12.22
N ILE A 184 9.50 -25.99 -13.36
CA ILE A 184 10.07 -26.76 -14.47
C ILE A 184 10.83 -25.85 -15.46
N VAL A 185 10.63 -24.54 -15.40
CA VAL A 185 11.26 -23.58 -16.31
C VAL A 185 12.74 -23.35 -15.95
N PRO A 186 13.69 -23.49 -16.89
CA PRO A 186 15.10 -23.17 -16.65
C PRO A 186 15.31 -21.65 -16.45
N ASP A 187 16.31 -21.28 -15.63
CA ASP A 187 16.76 -19.89 -15.36
C ASP A 187 15.91 -18.98 -14.44
N TYR A 188 15.11 -19.56 -13.54
CA TYR A 188 14.35 -18.81 -12.52
C TYR A 188 15.19 -17.92 -11.57
N ARG A 189 16.49 -18.19 -11.42
CA ARG A 189 17.37 -17.47 -10.48
C ARG A 189 17.59 -16.00 -10.86
N GLN A 190 17.37 -15.62 -12.11
CA GLN A 190 17.59 -14.25 -12.58
C GLN A 190 16.48 -13.28 -12.10
N TYR A 191 15.33 -13.79 -11.67
CA TYR A 191 14.17 -13.02 -11.19
C TYR A 191 14.07 -12.95 -9.66
N ASN A 192 15.17 -13.25 -8.96
CA ASN A 192 15.17 -13.32 -7.50
C ASN A 192 14.99 -11.92 -6.88
N MET A 193 13.76 -11.60 -6.47
CA MET A 193 13.36 -10.32 -5.86
C MET A 193 13.96 -10.09 -4.46
N ILE A 194 14.75 -11.05 -3.94
CA ILE A 194 15.44 -10.96 -2.64
C ILE A 194 16.30 -9.68 -2.55
N ASN A 195 17.02 -9.31 -3.62
CA ASN A 195 17.88 -8.12 -3.58
C ASN A 195 17.06 -6.81 -3.44
N LEU A 196 15.90 -6.73 -4.09
CA LEU A 196 15.00 -5.58 -3.96
C LEU A 196 14.38 -5.53 -2.55
N LEU A 197 13.99 -6.68 -2.01
CA LEU A 197 13.44 -6.78 -0.66
C LEU A 197 14.46 -6.37 0.41
N ILE A 198 15.72 -6.83 0.25
CA ILE A 198 16.84 -6.44 1.12
C ILE A 198 17.08 -4.94 1.02
N PHE A 199 17.07 -4.36 -0.18
CA PHE A 199 17.27 -2.92 -0.38
C PHE A 199 16.16 -2.08 0.29
N ILE A 200 14.89 -2.44 0.10
CA ILE A 200 13.75 -1.78 0.76
C ILE A 200 13.85 -1.93 2.28
N SER A 201 14.23 -3.11 2.77
CA SER A 201 14.40 -3.38 4.20
C SER A 201 15.54 -2.56 4.79
N LEU A 202 16.68 -2.45 4.10
CA LEU A 202 17.83 -1.66 4.53
C LEU A 202 17.52 -0.16 4.58
N ILE A 203 16.81 0.38 3.58
CA ILE A 203 16.34 1.77 3.60
C ILE A 203 15.41 1.98 4.80
N THR A 204 14.46 1.06 5.00
CA THR A 204 13.49 1.17 6.10
C THR A 204 14.17 1.13 7.46
N ILE A 205 15.13 0.20 7.65
CA ILE A 205 15.90 0.05 8.89
C ILE A 205 16.83 1.24 9.13
N GLY A 206 17.53 1.71 8.10
CA GLY A 206 18.44 2.85 8.17
C GLY A 206 17.77 4.17 8.58
N LEU A 207 16.44 4.25 8.43
CA LEU A 207 15.64 5.42 8.79
C LEU A 207 14.98 5.31 10.18
N ILE A 208 15.07 4.15 10.85
CA ILE A 208 14.60 3.95 12.23
C ILE A 208 15.13 5.03 13.19
N PRO A 209 16.40 5.46 13.16
CA PRO A 209 16.88 6.52 14.04
C PRO A 209 16.15 7.85 13.83
N ILE A 210 15.78 8.17 12.58
CA ILE A 210 15.01 9.36 12.24
C ILE A 210 13.55 9.21 12.69
N TYR A 211 12.99 8.01 12.56
CA TYR A 211 11.64 7.70 13.02
C TYR A 211 11.48 7.84 14.53
N VAL A 212 12.36 7.22 15.31
CA VAL A 212 12.33 7.28 16.79
C VAL A 212 12.50 8.72 17.29
N ALA A 213 13.28 9.54 16.58
CA ALA A 213 13.56 10.91 16.98
C ALA A 213 12.40 11.90 16.77
N LEU A 214 11.40 11.62 15.91
CA LEU A 214 10.53 12.69 15.40
C LEU A 214 9.01 12.57 15.48
N THR A 215 8.37 11.48 15.94
CA THR A 215 6.95 11.45 16.44
C THR A 215 6.35 10.04 16.52
N ILE A 216 5.25 9.88 17.25
CA ILE A 216 4.34 8.71 17.20
C ILE A 216 3.93 8.34 15.76
N GLN A 217 3.84 9.31 14.85
CA GLN A 217 3.44 9.09 13.45
C GLN A 217 4.43 8.22 12.65
N SER A 218 5.70 8.14 13.08
CA SER A 218 6.73 7.34 12.39
C SER A 218 6.71 5.84 12.73
N ILE A 219 6.04 5.46 13.82
CA ILE A 219 5.90 4.06 14.25
C ILE A 219 4.96 3.30 13.32
N PHE A 220 4.01 3.99 12.69
CA PHE A 220 2.94 3.33 11.93
C PHE A 220 3.35 2.79 10.57
N PRO A 221 4.15 3.50 9.74
CA PRO A 221 4.71 2.90 8.53
C PRO A 221 5.51 1.64 8.83
N ILE A 222 6.23 1.62 9.96
CA ILE A 222 6.90 0.42 10.46
C ILE A 222 5.84 -0.63 10.79
N ALA A 223 4.83 -0.31 11.61
CA ALA A 223 3.80 -1.26 12.00
C ALA A 223 2.93 -1.80 10.86
N SER A 224 2.79 -1.11 9.72
CA SER A 224 1.97 -1.57 8.58
C SER A 224 2.80 -2.23 7.47
N VAL A 225 3.97 -1.65 7.14
CA VAL A 225 4.83 -2.15 6.04
C VAL A 225 5.73 -3.27 6.55
N PHE A 226 6.28 -3.16 7.77
CA PHE A 226 7.22 -4.15 8.29
C PHE A 226 6.59 -5.54 8.40
N PRO A 227 5.37 -5.74 8.96
CA PRO A 227 4.77 -7.06 8.97
C PRO A 227 4.58 -7.62 7.57
N SER A 228 4.17 -6.80 6.61
CA SER A 228 3.95 -7.21 5.23
C SER A 228 5.25 -7.69 4.56
N VAL A 229 6.32 -6.89 4.67
CA VAL A 229 7.65 -7.22 4.12
C VAL A 229 8.29 -8.41 4.85
N PHE A 230 8.13 -8.46 6.18
CA PHE A 230 8.66 -9.53 7.01
C PHE A 230 7.98 -10.87 6.70
N LEU A 231 6.65 -10.90 6.65
CA LEU A 231 5.89 -12.11 6.29
C LEU A 231 6.21 -12.56 4.87
N TYR A 232 6.33 -11.63 3.92
CA TYR A 232 6.77 -11.94 2.57
C TYR A 232 8.17 -12.56 2.56
N GLY A 233 9.12 -11.99 3.31
CA GLY A 233 10.48 -12.51 3.44
C GLY A 233 10.55 -13.90 4.09
N LEU A 234 9.78 -14.14 5.15
CA LEU A 234 9.70 -15.46 5.79
C LEU A 234 9.09 -16.52 4.87
N SER A 235 8.09 -16.13 4.06
CA SER A 235 7.48 -16.98 3.04
C SER A 235 8.50 -17.35 1.95
N GLN A 236 9.28 -16.37 1.48
CA GLN A 236 10.39 -16.59 0.54
C GLN A 236 11.48 -17.50 1.10
N ALA A 237 11.75 -17.43 2.40
CA ALA A 237 12.73 -18.27 3.10
C ALA A 237 12.24 -19.70 3.42
N LYS A 238 11.02 -20.08 3.01
CA LYS A 238 10.35 -21.36 3.39
C LYS A 238 10.23 -21.59 4.90
N ILE A 239 10.27 -20.52 5.71
CA ILE A 239 10.13 -20.64 7.17
C ILE A 239 8.66 -20.83 7.54
N ILE A 240 7.76 -20.28 6.72
CA ILE A 240 6.33 -20.20 7.00
C ILE A 240 5.51 -20.71 5.80
N GLU A 241 4.38 -21.38 6.06
CA GLU A 241 3.43 -21.80 5.02
C GLU A 241 2.83 -20.62 4.27
N THR A 242 2.86 -20.66 2.94
CA THR A 242 2.46 -19.52 2.08
C THR A 242 0.95 -19.22 2.11
N GLY A 243 0.13 -20.23 2.44
CA GLY A 243 -1.33 -20.17 2.33
C GLY A 243 -1.98 -19.16 3.28
N LEU A 244 -1.73 -19.27 4.59
CA LEU A 244 -2.41 -18.45 5.60
C LEU A 244 -1.97 -16.97 5.55
N TYR A 245 -0.69 -16.72 5.27
CA TYR A 245 -0.10 -15.38 5.33
C TYR A 245 -0.40 -14.54 4.09
N SER A 246 -0.74 -15.18 2.97
CA SER A 246 -1.22 -14.48 1.77
C SER A 246 -2.45 -13.60 2.03
N TYR A 247 -3.24 -13.93 3.04
CA TYR A 247 -4.41 -13.18 3.46
C TYR A 247 -4.08 -11.94 4.31
N PHE A 248 -2.86 -11.83 4.84
CA PHE A 248 -2.49 -10.74 5.75
C PHE A 248 -1.69 -9.63 5.09
N ILE A 249 -0.93 -9.93 4.02
CA ILE A 249 -0.02 -8.96 3.39
C ILE A 249 -0.77 -7.68 2.97
N VAL A 250 -1.84 -7.82 2.19
CA VAL A 250 -2.56 -6.66 1.66
C VAL A 250 -3.35 -5.91 2.74
N PRO A 251 -4.10 -6.57 3.64
CA PRO A 251 -4.73 -5.89 4.77
C PRO A 251 -3.75 -5.10 5.65
N CYS A 252 -2.55 -5.65 5.93
CA CYS A 252 -1.50 -4.95 6.66
C CYS A 252 -1.04 -3.68 5.94
N ILE A 253 -0.86 -3.73 4.61
CA ILE A 253 -0.57 -2.55 3.80
C ILE A 253 -1.74 -1.56 3.89
N THR A 254 -2.98 -1.99 3.74
CA THR A 254 -4.17 -1.12 3.74
C THR A 254 -4.41 -0.44 5.10
N ILE A 255 -4.03 -1.05 6.22
CA ILE A 255 -4.14 -0.41 7.55
C ILE A 255 -3.44 0.95 7.58
N CYS A 256 -2.37 1.16 6.80
CA CYS A 256 -1.69 2.45 6.74
C CYS A 256 -2.62 3.59 6.28
N THR A 257 -3.59 3.30 5.39
CA THR A 257 -4.54 4.29 4.85
C THR A 257 -5.60 4.69 5.88
N ILE A 258 -5.78 3.93 6.96
CA ILE A 258 -6.68 4.25 8.07
C ILE A 258 -5.93 5.04 9.14
N VAL A 259 -4.76 4.52 9.53
CA VAL A 259 -4.02 5.02 10.68
C VAL A 259 -3.44 6.41 10.41
N ASP A 260 -2.86 6.63 9.23
CA ASP A 260 -2.23 7.92 8.90
C ASP A 260 -3.21 9.11 8.94
N PRO A 261 -4.42 9.05 8.35
CA PRO A 261 -5.36 10.16 8.46
C PRO A 261 -5.87 10.40 9.89
N VAL A 262 -6.09 9.34 10.68
CA VAL A 262 -6.49 9.47 12.10
C VAL A 262 -5.39 10.16 12.90
N VAL A 263 -4.15 9.69 12.76
CA VAL A 263 -3.00 10.25 13.49
C VAL A 263 -2.74 11.67 13.06
N THR A 264 -2.76 11.96 11.75
CA THR A 264 -2.58 13.32 11.24
C THR A 264 -3.67 14.25 11.76
N ALA A 265 -4.93 13.81 11.80
CA ALA A 265 -6.05 14.58 12.34
C ALA A 265 -5.88 14.92 13.84
N ILE A 266 -5.33 14.00 14.64
CA ILE A 266 -5.12 14.17 16.09
C ILE A 266 -3.85 15.00 16.39
N CYS A 267 -2.76 14.75 15.67
CA CYS A 267 -1.46 15.35 15.95
C CYS A 267 -1.32 16.77 15.37
N VAL A 268 -2.00 17.08 14.26
CA VAL A 268 -1.94 18.41 13.65
C VAL A 268 -2.96 19.33 14.32
N ILE A 269 -2.46 20.27 15.14
CA ILE A 269 -3.27 21.14 16.02
C ILE A 269 -4.46 21.81 15.30
N PRO A 270 -4.31 22.43 14.11
CA PRO A 270 -5.44 23.01 13.39
C PRO A 270 -6.56 22.00 13.07
N TYR A 271 -6.20 20.76 12.71
CA TYR A 271 -7.16 19.71 12.36
C TYR A 271 -7.87 19.20 13.61
N ARG A 272 -7.13 18.95 14.69
CA ARG A 272 -7.70 18.54 15.97
C ARG A 272 -8.70 19.56 16.51
N ARG A 273 -8.35 20.85 16.46
CA ARG A 273 -9.25 21.94 16.88
C ARG A 273 -10.50 22.04 16.03
N PHE A 274 -10.43 21.67 14.75
CA PHE A 274 -11.59 21.63 13.87
C PHE A 274 -12.52 20.47 14.24
N ILE A 275 -11.98 19.28 14.45
CA ILE A 275 -12.75 18.09 14.86
C ILE A 275 -13.46 18.33 16.20
N LEU A 276 -12.73 18.85 17.19
CA LEU A 276 -13.30 19.19 18.51
C LEU A 276 -14.36 20.30 18.49
N LYS A 277 -14.57 20.99 17.37
CA LYS A 277 -15.67 21.96 17.22
C LYS A 277 -16.92 21.34 16.58
N ILE A 278 -16.78 20.19 15.93
CA ILE A 278 -17.87 19.47 15.27
C ILE A 278 -18.49 18.45 16.23
N CYS A 279 -17.66 17.79 17.04
CA CYS A 279 -18.08 16.89 18.11
C CYS A 279 -18.48 17.67 19.36
#